data_AF-A0A960RQT2-F1
#
_entry.id   AF-A0A960RQT2-F1
#
_cell.length_a   1.000
_cell.length_b   1.000
_cell.length_c   1.000
_cell.angle_alpha   90.00
_cell.angle_beta   90.00
_cell.angle_gamma   90.00
#
_symmetry.space_group_name_H-M   'P 1'
#
loop_
_entity.id
_entity.type
_entity.pdbx_description
1 polymer ?
#
loop_
_entity_poly.entity_id
_entity_poly.type
_entity_poly.pdbx_seq_one_letter_code
_entity_poly.pdbx_strand_id
1 'polypeptide(L)'
;MKHIPVMLKESLEIFERQQLKTFFDGTLGAAGFAKALLEAHPELEMYYGCDQDENALALAQENLKDFEGKVTFVHSNFSRLEEA
;
A
#
# COMPACT_ATOMS: atom_id res chain seq x y z
N MET A 1 -20.99 -0.84 -1.35
CA MET A 1 -20.45 0.27 -2.18
C MET A 1 -18.96 0.02 -2.32
N LYS A 2 -18.38 0.10 -3.52
CA LYS A 2 -16.94 -0.12 -3.73
C LYS A 2 -16.20 1.18 -3.36
N HIS A 3 -15.26 1.11 -2.42
CA HIS A 3 -14.42 2.26 -2.09
C HIS A 3 -13.45 2.54 -3.25
N ILE A 4 -13.30 3.80 -3.64
CA ILE A 4 -12.35 4.25 -4.67
C ILE A 4 -11.40 5.24 -4.00
N PRO A 5 -10.07 5.04 -4.07
CA PRO A 5 -9.11 5.99 -3.52
C PRO A 5 -9.27 7.38 -4.12
N VAL A 6 -9.17 8.39 -3.27
CA VAL A 6 -9.19 9.80 -3.69
C VAL A 6 -7.93 10.10 -4.48
N MET A 7 -8.07 10.83 -5.60
CA MET A 7 -6.95 11.20 -6.49
C MET A 7 -6.08 10.02 -6.94
N LEU A 8 -6.71 8.86 -7.18
CA LEU A 8 -5.98 7.64 -7.56
C LEU A 8 -5.12 7.85 -8.80
N LYS A 9 -5.69 8.45 -9.85
CA LYS A 9 -5.02 8.66 -11.12
C LYS A 9 -3.79 9.56 -10.96
N GLU A 10 -4.00 10.72 -10.35
CA GLU A 10 -2.96 11.73 -10.12
C GLU A 10 -1.82 11.17 -9.26
N SER A 11 -2.17 10.33 -8.26
CA SER A 11 -1.17 9.68 -7.40
C SER A 11 -0.32 8.67 -8.16
N LEU A 12 -0.90 7.90 -9.07
CA LEU A 12 -0.15 6.94 -9.90
C LEU A 12 0.72 7.65 -10.95
N GLU A 13 0.23 8.74 -11.55
CA GLU A 13 0.97 9.52 -12.56
C GLU A 13 2.31 10.06 -12.03
N ILE A 14 2.42 10.33 -10.72
CA ILE A 14 3.69 10.75 -10.09
C ILE A 14 4.79 9.70 -10.28
N PHE A 15 4.43 8.41 -10.35
CA PHE A 15 5.37 7.30 -10.39
C PHE A 15 5.52 6.64 -11.77
N GLU A 16 4.74 7.04 -12.76
CA GLU A 16 4.67 6.38 -14.09
C GLU A 16 6.03 6.23 -14.79
N ARG A 17 6.96 7.16 -14.57
CA ARG A 17 8.30 7.15 -15.19
C ARG A 17 9.41 6.64 -14.27
N GLN A 18 9.04 6.11 -13.09
CA GLN A 18 9.98 5.61 -12.10
C GLN A 18 10.01 4.09 -12.10
N GLN A 19 11.19 3.53 -11.86
CA GLN A 19 11.33 2.11 -11.56
C GLN A 19 11.29 1.92 -10.05
N LEU A 20 10.15 1.45 -9.54
CA LEU A 20 9.95 1.27 -8.11
C LEU A 20 10.39 -0.13 -7.69
N LYS A 21 11.42 -0.24 -6.84
CA LYS A 21 11.79 -1.51 -6.21
C LYS A 21 11.15 -1.70 -4.84
N THR A 22 11.08 -0.61 -4.08
CA THR A 22 10.53 -0.59 -2.74
C THR A 22 9.65 0.64 -2.56
N PHE A 23 8.53 0.46 -1.88
CA PHE A 23 7.59 1.54 -1.61
C PHE A 23 7.11 1.47 -0.16
N PHE A 24 6.89 2.63 0.44
CA PHE A 24 6.31 2.77 1.78
C PHE A 24 5.02 3.59 1.68
N ASP A 25 3.93 3.04 2.22
CA ASP A 25 2.65 3.69 2.39
C ASP A 25 2.38 3.85 3.90
N GLY A 26 2.36 5.10 4.37
CA GLY A 26 2.14 5.43 5.77
C GLY A 26 0.67 5.41 6.22
N THR A 27 -0.25 5.24 5.27
CA THR A 27 -1.70 5.33 5.51
C THR A 27 -2.43 4.28 4.67
N LEU A 28 -2.05 3.01 4.84
CA LEU A 28 -2.47 1.92 3.98
C LEU A 28 -4.00 1.83 3.84
N GLY A 29 -4.75 2.09 4.91
CA GLY A 29 -6.20 1.97 4.94
C GLY A 29 -6.65 0.58 4.49
N ALA A 30 -7.69 0.53 3.66
CA ALA A 30 -8.13 -0.70 3.01
C ALA A 30 -7.31 -1.09 1.76
N ALA A 31 -6.10 -0.54 1.57
CA ALA A 31 -5.17 -0.86 0.48
C ALA A 31 -5.63 -0.58 -0.96
N GLY A 32 -6.55 0.36 -1.16
CA GLY A 32 -7.02 0.69 -2.51
C GLY A 32 -5.94 1.32 -3.40
N PHE A 33 -5.11 2.21 -2.85
CA PHE A 33 -3.96 2.79 -3.56
C PHE A 33 -2.85 1.75 -3.75
N ALA A 34 -2.49 1.03 -2.68
CA ALA A 34 -1.49 -0.03 -2.71
C ALA A 34 -1.75 -1.06 -3.83
N LYS A 35 -3.00 -1.53 -3.95
CA LYS A 35 -3.39 -2.47 -5.00
C LYS A 35 -3.12 -1.91 -6.39
N ALA A 36 -3.56 -0.68 -6.66
CA ALA A 36 -3.39 -0.06 -7.96
C ALA A 36 -1.91 0.20 -8.29
N LEU A 37 -1.09 0.59 -7.30
CA LEU A 37 0.35 0.79 -7.50
C LEU A 37 1.06 -0.53 -7.81
N LEU A 38 0.73 -1.60 -7.07
CA LEU A 38 1.28 -2.96 -7.30
C LEU A 38 0.87 -3.52 -8.67
N GLU A 39 -0.34 -3.23 -9.15
CA GLU A 39 -0.80 -3.59 -10.49
C GLU A 39 -0.05 -2.80 -11.59
N ALA A 40 0.19 -1.50 -11.36
CA ALA A 40 0.88 -0.63 -12.31
C ALA A 40 2.40 -0.89 -12.37
N HIS A 41 3.00 -1.32 -11.25
CA HIS A 41 4.43 -1.57 -11.09
C HIS A 41 4.70 -3.05 -10.72
N PRO A 42 4.55 -3.98 -11.68
CA PRO A 42 4.80 -5.40 -11.43
C PRO A 42 6.26 -5.70 -11.06
N GLU A 43 7.20 -4.81 -11.37
CA GLU A 43 8.60 -4.86 -10.98
C GLU A 43 8.85 -4.55 -9.50
N LEU A 44 7.85 -4.02 -8.79
CA LEU A 44 7.97 -3.72 -7.37
C LEU A 44 8.17 -5.00 -6.56
N GLU A 45 9.25 -5.02 -5.78
CA GLU A 45 9.71 -6.19 -5.04
C GLU A 45 9.15 -6.16 -3.60
N MET A 46 9.16 -4.99 -2.96
CA MET A 46 8.75 -4.82 -1.56
C MET A 46 7.82 -3.63 -1.36
N TYR A 47 6.63 -3.88 -0.81
CA TYR A 47 5.66 -2.86 -0.44
C TYR A 47 5.40 -2.89 1.05
N TYR A 48 5.75 -1.82 1.76
CA TYR A 48 5.52 -1.68 3.20
C TYR A 48 4.29 -0.81 3.42
N GLY A 49 3.21 -1.42 3.91
CA GLY A 49 1.96 -0.74 4.22
C GLY A 49 1.79 -0.59 5.73
N CYS A 50 1.74 0.64 6.22
CA CYS A 50 1.55 0.98 7.62
C CYS A 50 0.15 1.55 7.84
N ASP A 51 -0.52 1.09 8.89
CA ASP A 51 -1.70 1.74 9.43
C ASP A 51 -1.79 1.50 10.95
N GLN A 52 -2.41 2.43 11.66
CA GLN A 52 -2.63 2.32 13.11
C GLN A 52 -3.96 1.63 13.45
N ASP A 53 -4.85 1.44 12.48
CA ASP A 53 -6.12 0.75 12.65
C ASP A 53 -6.00 -0.73 12.25
N GLU A 54 -6.15 -1.64 13.21
CA GLU A 54 -6.13 -3.09 12.98
C GLU A 54 -7.22 -3.56 12.00
N ASN A 55 -8.39 -2.90 11.96
CA ASN A 55 -9.45 -3.26 11.02
C ASN A 55 -9.07 -2.90 9.59
N ALA A 56 -8.40 -1.77 9.41
CA ALA A 56 -7.88 -1.37 8.11
C ALA A 56 -6.85 -2.38 7.59
N LEU A 57 -5.92 -2.81 8.47
CA LEU A 57 -4.94 -3.84 8.13
C LEU A 57 -5.58 -5.19 7.78
N ALA A 58 -6.60 -5.63 8.51
CA ALA A 58 -7.31 -6.87 8.19
C ALA A 58 -7.98 -6.81 6.81
N LEU A 59 -8.60 -5.67 6.45
CA LEU A 59 -9.17 -5.46 5.13
C LEU A 59 -8.09 -5.37 4.04
N ALA A 60 -6.96 -4.73 4.34
CA ALA A 60 -5.82 -4.61 3.43
C ALA A 60 -5.21 -5.98 3.10
N GLN A 61 -5.06 -6.84 4.10
CA GLN A 61 -4.57 -8.22 3.92
C GLN A 61 -5.45 -9.02 2.95
N GLU A 62 -6.77 -8.95 3.09
CA GLU A 62 -7.68 -9.62 2.15
C GLU A 62 -7.61 -8.99 0.75
N ASN A 63 -7.55 -7.66 0.65
CA ASN A 63 -7.53 -6.95 -0.63
C ASN A 63 -6.23 -7.15 -1.42
N LEU A 64 -5.12 -7.42 -0.72
CA LEU A 64 -3.78 -7.61 -1.28
C LEU A 64 -3.31 -9.06 -1.31
N LYS A 65 -4.19 -10.04 -1.05
CA LYS A 65 -3.83 -11.46 -1.05
C LYS A 65 -3.14 -11.95 -2.33
N ASP A 66 -3.49 -11.37 -3.48
CA ASP A 66 -2.89 -11.73 -4.78
C ASP A 66 -1.43 -11.23 -4.92
N PHE A 67 -0.96 -10.40 -3.99
CA PHE A 67 0.40 -9.86 -3.91
C PHE A 67 1.19 -10.41 -2.72
N GLU A 68 0.75 -11.55 -2.16
CA GLU A 68 1.46 -12.24 -1.08
C GLU A 68 2.94 -12.45 -1.44
N GLY A 69 3.82 -12.22 -0.46
CA GLY A 69 5.27 -12.27 -0.65
C GLY A 69 5.92 -10.97 -1.10
N LYS A 70 5.15 -9.98 -1.61
CA LYS A 70 5.66 -8.62 -1.88
C LYS A 70 5.28 -7.61 -0.80
N VAL A 71 4.20 -7.86 -0.07
CA VAL A 71 3.63 -6.88 0.87
C VAL A 71 3.99 -7.23 2.31
N THR A 72 4.47 -6.24 3.04
CA THR A 72 4.67 -6.29 4.50
C THR A 72 3.71 -5.31 5.17
N PHE A 73 2.91 -5.82 6.11
CA PHE A 73 1.95 -5.02 6.87
C PHE A 73 2.55 -4.62 8.22
N VAL A 74 2.52 -3.32 8.53
CA VAL A 74 3.07 -2.77 9.77
C VAL A 74 1.93 -2.15 10.56
N HIS A 75 1.66 -2.68 11.76
CA HIS A 75 0.70 -2.09 12.68
C HIS A 75 1.40 -1.06 13.57
N SER A 76 1.38 0.19 13.13
CA SER A 76 1.96 1.30 13.86
C SER A 76 1.36 2.63 13.42
N ASN A 77 1.55 3.67 14.23
CA ASN A 77 1.42 5.02 13.72
C ASN A 77 2.66 5.32 12.86
N PHE A 78 2.48 5.81 11.63
CA PHE A 78 3.61 6.07 10.72
C PHE A 78 4.71 6.97 11.32
N SER A 79 4.37 7.84 12.29
CA SER A 79 5.34 8.70 12.98
C SER A 79 6.30 7.95 13.91
N ARG A 80 6.02 6.67 14.21
CA ARG A 80 6.81 5.80 15.08
C ARG A 80 7.34 4.57 14.34
N LEU A 81 7.53 4.67 13.03
CA LEU A 81 7.94 3.54 12.21
C LEU A 81 9.30 2.95 12.64
N GLU A 82 10.20 3.75 13.20
CA GLU A 82 11.50 3.29 13.71
C GLU A 82 11.39 2.34 14.91
N GLU A 83 10.25 2.34 15.60
CA GLU A 83 9.97 1.51 16.78
C GLU A 83 9.17 0.23 16.44
N ALA A 84 8.74 0.09 15.18
CA ALA A 84 7.80 -0.93 14.71
C ALA A 84 8.47 -2.25 14.28
#